data_AF-A0A3D0DFW6-F1
#
_entry.id   AF-A0A3D0DFW6-F1
#
_cell.length_a   1.000
_cell.length_b   1.000
_cell.length_c   1.000
_cell.angle_alpha   90.00
_cell.angle_beta   90.00
_cell.angle_gamma   90.00
#
_symmetry.space_group_name_H-M   'P 1'
#
loop_
_entity.id
_entity.type
_entity.pdbx_description
1 polymer ?
#
loop_
_entity_poly.entity_id
_entity_poly.type
_entity_poly.pdbx_seq_one_letter_code
_entity_poly.pdbx_strand_id
1 'polypeptide(L)'
;ANAPFYVLGPLPTDIAVGYDHIACAIGGALAGMHGADFLCYVTPKEHIGLPDIADVREGVVVSKIAAHIADIANGNKLAREQDHQMGLARAAVDWEGMYKYSIDKEKFAAIKREECLVDPNLERSHYCSMCGPFCVFEVLDGKKRD
;
A
#
# COMPACT_ATOMS: atom_id res chain seq x y z
N ALA A 1 13.86 -7.69 -30.40
CA ALA A 1 14.07 -6.35 -29.81
C ALA A 1 13.63 -6.44 -28.35
N ASN A 2 14.45 -5.95 -27.41
CA ASN A 2 14.21 -6.00 -25.96
C ASN A 2 14.25 -4.56 -25.40
N ALA A 3 13.48 -3.66 -26.04
CA ALA A 3 13.44 -2.26 -25.66
C ALA A 3 12.55 -2.07 -24.43
N PRO A 4 12.85 -1.10 -23.54
CA PRO A 4 12.01 -0.84 -22.38
C PRO A 4 10.56 -0.57 -22.77
N PHE A 5 9.62 -1.21 -22.08
CA PHE A 5 8.20 -1.10 -22.38
C PHE A 5 7.48 -0.17 -21.41
N TYR A 6 6.84 0.85 -21.98
CA TYR A 6 6.08 1.87 -21.27
C TYR A 6 4.59 1.67 -21.50
N VAL A 7 3.81 1.61 -20.42
CA VAL A 7 2.36 1.41 -20.47
C VAL A 7 1.60 2.49 -19.69
N LEU A 8 0.41 2.85 -20.17
CA LEU A 8 -0.59 3.64 -19.43
C LEU A 8 -1.64 2.67 -18.89
N GLY A 9 -1.64 2.42 -17.57
CA GLY A 9 -2.37 1.28 -17.01
C GLY A 9 -1.73 -0.05 -17.38
N PRO A 10 -2.48 -1.05 -17.92
CA PRO A 10 -3.80 -0.92 -18.54
C PRO A 10 -4.96 -0.80 -17.54
N LEU A 11 -6.10 -0.29 -18.01
CA LEU A 11 -7.39 -0.42 -17.33
C LEU A 11 -7.99 -1.78 -17.69
N PRO A 12 -8.04 -2.75 -16.77
CA PRO A 12 -8.61 -4.07 -17.03
C PRO A 12 -10.16 -4.06 -17.06
N THR A 13 -10.77 -2.93 -16.72
CA THR A 13 -12.22 -2.74 -16.71
C THR A 13 -12.58 -1.27 -16.91
N ASP A 14 -13.64 -1.01 -17.67
CA ASP A 14 -14.10 0.34 -18.01
C ASP A 14 -15.25 0.83 -17.09
N ILE A 15 -15.75 0.00 -16.17
CA ILE A 15 -16.89 0.35 -15.31
C ILE A 15 -16.46 1.01 -13.98
N ALA A 16 -15.17 1.32 -13.84
CA ALA A 16 -14.58 1.86 -12.63
C ALA A 16 -14.26 3.36 -12.73
N VAL A 17 -14.91 4.11 -13.64
CA VAL A 17 -14.70 5.55 -13.80
C VAL A 17 -14.87 6.28 -12.46
N GLY A 18 -13.93 7.18 -12.12
CA GLY A 18 -13.80 7.76 -10.77
C GLY A 18 -12.88 6.99 -9.82
N TYR A 19 -12.55 5.75 -10.19
CA TYR A 19 -11.61 4.85 -9.52
C TYR A 19 -10.59 4.26 -10.51
N ASP A 20 -10.37 4.94 -11.64
CA ASP A 20 -9.51 4.47 -12.71
C ASP A 20 -8.07 4.27 -12.26
N HIS A 21 -7.58 5.02 -11.27
CA HIS A 21 -6.28 4.78 -10.64
C HIS A 21 -6.16 3.39 -10.01
N ILE A 22 -7.24 2.88 -9.40
CA ILE A 22 -7.29 1.53 -8.80
C ILE A 22 -7.33 0.47 -9.90
N ALA A 23 -8.23 0.62 -10.88
CA ALA A 23 -8.30 -0.28 -12.02
C ALA A 23 -6.95 -0.35 -12.76
N CYS A 24 -6.35 0.82 -13.00
CA CYS A 24 -5.03 1.00 -13.61
C CYS A 24 -3.93 0.31 -12.80
N ALA A 25 -3.95 0.40 -11.47
CA ALA A 25 -2.94 -0.27 -10.66
C ALA A 25 -3.00 -1.80 -10.76
N ILE A 26 -4.21 -2.37 -10.86
CA ILE A 26 -4.36 -3.82 -11.06
C ILE A 26 -3.75 -4.23 -12.41
N GLY A 27 -4.12 -3.55 -13.49
CA GLY A 27 -3.57 -3.84 -14.81
C GLY A 27 -2.07 -3.56 -14.88
N GLY A 28 -1.60 -2.46 -14.28
CA GLY A 28 -0.20 -2.06 -14.24
C GLY A 28 0.68 -3.06 -13.48
N ALA A 29 0.20 -3.62 -12.36
CA ALA A 29 0.89 -4.69 -11.65
C ALA A 29 1.06 -5.93 -12.53
N LEU A 30 0.00 -6.36 -13.22
CA LEU A 30 0.06 -7.47 -14.18
C LEU A 30 1.01 -7.16 -15.35
N ALA A 31 0.94 -5.96 -15.90
CA ALA A 31 1.83 -5.54 -16.98
C ALA A 31 3.30 -5.57 -16.54
N GLY A 32 3.61 -5.05 -15.35
CA GLY A 32 4.96 -5.09 -14.77
C GLY A 32 5.44 -6.53 -14.52
N MET A 33 4.58 -7.41 -14.02
CA MET A 33 4.87 -8.85 -13.88
C MET A 33 5.19 -9.53 -15.22
N HIS A 34 4.62 -9.01 -16.31
CA HIS A 34 4.82 -9.54 -17.66
C HIS A 34 5.85 -8.75 -18.49
N GLY A 35 6.65 -7.90 -17.84
CA GLY A 35 7.81 -7.25 -18.46
C GLY A 35 7.61 -5.81 -18.91
N ALA A 36 6.59 -5.11 -18.41
CA ALA A 36 6.55 -3.64 -18.52
C ALA A 36 7.60 -3.02 -17.58
N ASP A 37 8.43 -2.13 -18.13
CA ASP A 37 9.52 -1.46 -17.40
C ASP A 37 9.08 -0.13 -16.77
N PHE A 38 8.01 0.49 -17.30
CA PHE A 38 7.52 1.77 -16.81
C PHE A 38 5.99 1.84 -16.82
N LEU A 39 5.42 2.24 -15.69
CA LEU A 39 3.99 2.45 -15.52
C LEU A 39 3.68 3.95 -15.50
N CYS A 40 2.91 4.42 -16.47
CA CYS A 40 2.24 5.72 -16.35
C CYS A 40 1.12 5.58 -15.33
N TYR A 41 1.14 6.47 -14.34
CA TYR A 41 0.04 6.56 -13.40
C TYR A 41 -1.26 7.04 -14.06
N VAL A 42 -2.37 6.72 -13.42
CA VAL A 42 -3.70 7.22 -13.75
C VAL A 42 -4.27 7.82 -12.47
N THR A 43 -5.02 8.92 -12.60
CA THR A 43 -5.62 9.62 -11.46
C THR A 43 -7.08 9.19 -11.27
N PRO A 44 -7.69 9.43 -10.09
CA PRO A 44 -9.11 9.18 -9.89
C PRO A 44 -10.02 9.93 -10.90
N LYS A 45 -9.56 11.08 -11.41
CA LYS A 45 -10.30 11.92 -12.37
C LYS A 45 -10.08 11.57 -13.83
N GLU A 46 -9.35 10.51 -14.13
CA GLU A 46 -9.24 10.02 -15.51
C GLU A 46 -10.64 9.84 -16.11
N HIS A 47 -10.80 10.20 -17.38
CA HIS A 47 -12.08 10.23 -18.10
C HIS A 47 -13.17 11.17 -17.53
N ILE A 48 -12.90 11.94 -16.46
CA ILE A 48 -13.85 12.89 -15.86
C ILE A 48 -13.36 14.33 -16.02
N GLY A 49 -12.10 14.62 -15.71
CA GLY A 49 -11.60 15.99 -15.72
C GLY A 49 -10.13 16.15 -15.33
N LEU A 50 -9.70 17.40 -15.13
CA LEU A 50 -8.32 17.69 -14.75
C LEU A 50 -8.07 17.35 -13.26
N PRO A 51 -6.96 16.65 -12.95
CA PRO A 51 -6.61 16.30 -11.58
C PRO A 51 -6.16 17.53 -10.78
N ASP A 52 -6.48 17.54 -9.49
CA ASP A 52 -5.89 18.43 -8.51
C ASP A 52 -4.69 17.76 -7.80
N ILE A 53 -4.11 18.45 -6.81
CA ILE A 53 -2.91 17.97 -6.10
C ILE A 53 -3.18 16.65 -5.37
N ALA A 54 -4.39 16.47 -4.82
CA ALA A 54 -4.74 15.25 -4.10
C ALA A 54 -4.89 14.07 -5.08
N ASP A 55 -5.53 14.29 -6.23
CA ASP A 55 -5.67 13.28 -7.29
C ASP A 55 -4.29 12.82 -7.81
N VAL A 56 -3.38 13.76 -8.04
CA VAL A 56 -2.01 13.46 -8.49
C VAL A 56 -1.28 12.62 -7.44
N ARG A 57 -1.34 13.03 -6.16
CA ARG A 57 -0.70 12.27 -5.08
C ARG A 57 -1.25 10.86 -5.00
N GLU A 58 -2.57 10.70 -5.04
CA GLU A 58 -3.23 9.41 -4.94
C GLU A 58 -2.83 8.49 -6.09
N GLY A 59 -2.88 8.99 -7.33
CA GLY A 59 -2.43 8.24 -8.51
C GLY A 59 -0.98 7.77 -8.36
N VAL A 60 -0.07 8.64 -7.91
CA VAL A 60 1.35 8.29 -7.73
C VAL A 60 1.54 7.19 -6.67
N VAL A 61 0.87 7.32 -5.53
CA VAL A 61 0.95 6.32 -4.45
C VAL A 61 0.41 4.97 -4.92
N VAL A 62 -0.74 4.97 -5.59
CA VAL A 62 -1.39 3.75 -6.08
C VAL A 62 -0.56 3.07 -7.18
N SER A 63 0.07 3.82 -8.09
CA SER A 63 1.00 3.26 -9.07
C SER A 63 2.31 2.76 -8.45
N LYS A 64 2.82 3.39 -7.38
CA LYS A 64 3.97 2.85 -6.64
C LYS A 64 3.66 1.49 -6.00
N ILE A 65 2.44 1.31 -5.49
CA ILE A 65 1.98 0.01 -4.98
C ILE A 65 2.00 -1.03 -6.11
N ALA A 66 1.45 -0.71 -7.29
CA ALA A 66 1.45 -1.60 -8.44
C ALA A 66 2.87 -1.99 -8.88
N ALA A 67 3.78 -1.02 -8.97
CA ALA A 67 5.18 -1.25 -9.31
C ALA A 67 5.88 -2.16 -8.29
N HIS A 68 5.67 -1.92 -7.00
CA HIS A 68 6.25 -2.73 -5.93
C HIS A 68 5.73 -4.19 -5.94
N ILE A 69 4.44 -4.38 -6.23
CA ILE A 69 3.86 -5.72 -6.42
C ILE A 69 4.54 -6.43 -7.60
N ALA A 70 4.71 -5.74 -8.73
CA ALA A 70 5.39 -6.29 -9.89
C ALA A 70 6.85 -6.64 -9.59
N ASP A 71 7.57 -5.78 -8.87
CA ASP A 71 8.94 -6.04 -8.42
C ASP A 71 9.03 -7.31 -7.56
N ILE A 72 8.14 -7.48 -6.58
CA ILE A 72 8.08 -8.69 -5.74
C ILE A 72 7.88 -9.94 -6.60
N ALA A 73 6.88 -9.90 -7.48
CA ALA A 73 6.53 -11.02 -8.35
C ALA A 73 7.66 -11.38 -9.33
N ASN A 74 8.42 -10.39 -9.79
CA ASN A 74 9.61 -10.56 -10.63
C ASN A 74 10.86 -10.98 -9.83
N GLY A 75 10.74 -11.18 -8.52
CA GLY A 75 11.82 -11.69 -7.67
C GLY A 75 12.83 -10.63 -7.24
N ASN A 76 12.49 -9.34 -7.31
CA ASN A 76 13.33 -8.25 -6.82
C ASN A 76 13.64 -8.43 -5.33
N LYS A 77 14.93 -8.63 -5.00
CA LYS A 77 15.37 -8.94 -3.63
C LYS A 77 15.08 -7.80 -2.65
N LEU A 78 15.26 -6.55 -3.08
CA LEU A 78 15.06 -5.38 -2.22
C LEU A 78 13.57 -5.18 -1.92
N ALA A 79 12.71 -5.31 -2.93
CA ALA A 79 11.27 -5.20 -2.76
C ALA A 79 10.73 -6.29 -1.83
N ARG A 80 11.17 -7.53 -2.00
CA ARG A 80 10.83 -8.66 -1.12
C ARG A 80 11.30 -8.45 0.32
N GLU A 81 12.50 -7.91 0.51
CA GLU A 81 13.02 -7.62 1.85
C GLU A 81 12.20 -6.52 2.53
N GLN A 82 11.87 -5.45 1.80
CA GLN A 82 11.00 -4.39 2.32
C GLN A 82 9.63 -4.93 2.76
N ASP A 83 9.02 -5.82 1.97
CA ASP A 83 7.76 -6.49 2.32
C ASP A 83 7.90 -7.42 3.53
N HIS A 84 9.00 -8.17 3.60
CA HIS A 84 9.28 -9.04 4.73
C HIS A 84 9.42 -8.25 6.03
N GLN A 85 10.15 -7.13 6.02
CA GLN A 85 10.31 -6.25 7.17
C GLN A 85 8.97 -5.63 7.62
N MET A 86 8.10 -5.24 6.68
CA MET A 86 6.72 -4.84 7.00
C MET A 86 5.93 -5.98 7.65
N GLY A 87 6.08 -7.22 7.16
CA GLY A 87 5.46 -8.40 7.75
C GLY A 87 5.89 -8.66 9.19
N LEU A 88 7.20 -8.57 9.47
CA LEU A 88 7.74 -8.69 10.83
C LEU A 88 7.22 -7.57 11.75
N ALA A 89 7.17 -6.33 11.27
CA ALA A 89 6.64 -5.21 12.03
C ALA A 89 5.14 -5.38 12.36
N ARG A 90 4.34 -5.88 11.42
CA ARG A 90 2.93 -6.21 11.65
C ARG A 90 2.75 -7.31 12.69
N ALA A 91 3.55 -8.37 12.61
CA ALA A 91 3.48 -9.48 13.55
C ALA A 91 3.86 -9.05 14.99
N ALA A 92 4.86 -8.18 15.13
CA ALA A 92 5.27 -7.64 16.43
C ALA A 92 4.36 -6.50 16.95
N VAL A 93 3.43 -6.03 16.11
CA VAL A 93 2.66 -4.79 16.29
C VAL A 93 3.59 -3.61 16.61
N ASP A 94 4.67 -3.51 15.85
CA ASP A 94 5.64 -2.42 15.90
C ASP A 94 5.17 -1.27 15.01
N TRP A 95 4.56 -0.25 15.63
CA TRP A 95 4.04 0.93 14.96
C TRP A 95 5.13 1.72 14.21
N GLU A 96 6.32 1.84 14.81
CA GLU A 96 7.45 2.55 14.21
C GLU A 96 8.01 1.79 13.01
N GLY A 97 8.11 0.47 13.13
CA GLY A 97 8.48 -0.41 12.02
C GLY A 97 7.49 -0.32 10.85
N MET A 98 6.18 -0.41 11.14
CA MET A 98 5.14 -0.26 10.11
C MET A 98 5.19 1.12 9.45
N TYR A 99 5.37 2.20 10.23
CA TYR A 99 5.57 3.55 9.70
C TYR A 99 6.79 3.62 8.78
N LYS A 100 7.93 3.08 9.23
CA LYS A 100 9.20 3.12 8.49
C LYS A 100 9.09 2.48 7.10
N TYR A 101 8.40 1.34 6.98
CA TYR A 101 8.29 0.57 5.74
C TYR A 101 7.04 0.87 4.91
N SER A 102 6.16 1.76 5.36
CA SER A 102 4.97 2.18 4.61
C SER A 102 5.34 3.00 3.36
N ILE A 103 4.64 2.73 2.25
CA ILE A 103 4.77 3.48 0.98
C ILE A 103 4.31 4.94 1.16
N ASP A 104 3.20 5.16 1.86
CA ASP A 104 2.71 6.50 2.24
C ASP A 104 2.73 6.67 3.76
N LYS A 105 3.85 7.22 4.23
CA LYS A 105 4.10 7.47 5.66
C LYS A 105 3.16 8.51 6.25
N GLU A 106 2.83 9.54 5.48
CA GLU A 106 1.93 10.59 5.94
C GLU A 106 0.51 10.05 6.12
N LYS A 107 0.03 9.22 5.18
CA LYS A 107 -1.27 8.55 5.32
C LYS A 107 -1.30 7.58 6.49
N PHE A 108 -0.23 6.80 6.70
CA PHE A 108 -0.12 5.94 7.88
C PHE A 108 -0.20 6.76 9.18
N ALA A 109 0.59 7.83 9.30
CA ALA A 109 0.62 8.68 10.48
C ALA A 109 -0.73 9.36 10.74
N ALA A 110 -1.41 9.81 9.69
CA ALA A 110 -2.73 10.41 9.78
C ALA A 110 -3.77 9.42 10.33
N ILE A 111 -3.86 8.21 9.76
CA ILE A 111 -4.78 7.17 10.22
C ILE A 111 -4.44 6.75 11.66
N LYS A 112 -3.16 6.52 11.96
CA LYS A 112 -2.74 6.15 13.32
C LYS A 112 -3.12 7.22 14.34
N ARG A 113 -2.95 8.49 13.99
CA ARG A 113 -3.36 9.61 14.84
C ARG A 113 -4.87 9.65 15.06
N GLU A 114 -5.67 9.48 14.00
CA GLU A 114 -7.14 9.44 14.09
C GLU A 114 -7.60 8.33 15.05
N GLU A 115 -7.05 7.13 14.90
CA GLU A 115 -7.37 6.00 15.78
C GLU A 115 -6.96 6.26 17.24
N CYS A 116 -5.79 6.85 17.48
CA CYS A 116 -5.35 7.23 18.83
C CYS A 116 -6.20 8.35 19.48
N LEU A 117 -6.91 9.17 18.69
CA LEU A 117 -7.87 10.13 19.24
C LEU A 117 -9.13 9.44 19.78
N VAL A 118 -9.50 8.29 19.19
CA VAL A 118 -10.65 7.48 19.63
C VAL A 118 -10.27 6.61 20.83
N ASP A 119 -9.12 5.94 20.76
CA ASP A 119 -8.56 5.15 21.87
C ASP A 119 -7.09 5.52 22.12
N PRO A 120 -6.82 6.38 23.13
CA PRO A 120 -5.46 6.77 23.50
C PRO A 120 -4.55 5.61 23.89
N ASN A 121 -5.11 4.46 24.30
CA ASN A 121 -4.29 3.29 24.63
C ASN A 121 -3.62 2.68 23.40
N LEU A 122 -4.14 2.95 22.19
CA LEU A 122 -3.58 2.43 20.96
C LEU A 122 -2.13 2.85 20.72
N GLU A 123 -1.70 3.99 21.26
CA GLU A 123 -0.31 4.45 21.14
C GLU A 123 0.68 3.48 21.81
N ARG A 124 0.25 2.80 22.88
CA ARG A 124 1.08 1.89 23.69
C ARG A 124 0.66 0.43 23.56
N SER A 125 -0.44 0.15 22.87
CA SER A 125 -0.96 -1.21 22.73
C SER A 125 -0.21 -2.01 21.68
N HIS A 126 -0.15 -3.33 21.89
CA HIS A 126 0.26 -4.32 20.90
C HIS A 126 -0.93 -4.87 20.09
N TYR A 127 -1.92 -4.02 19.79
CA TYR A 127 -3.05 -4.36 18.94
C TYR A 127 -3.61 -3.13 18.21
N CYS A 128 -4.36 -3.33 17.13
CA CYS A 128 -5.15 -2.25 16.52
C CYS A 128 -6.59 -2.21 17.08
N SER A 129 -7.32 -1.14 16.77
CA SER A 129 -8.72 -0.95 17.17
C SER A 129 -9.67 -2.03 16.69
N MET A 130 -9.35 -2.69 15.56
CA MET A 130 -10.22 -3.71 14.95
C MET A 130 -10.44 -4.92 15.85
N CYS A 131 -9.38 -5.44 16.48
CA CYS A 131 -9.46 -6.64 17.32
C CYS A 131 -9.24 -6.35 18.81
N GLY A 132 -8.65 -5.19 19.14
CA GLY A 132 -8.34 -4.81 20.50
C GLY A 132 -7.48 -5.86 21.23
N PRO A 133 -7.74 -6.10 22.52
CA PRO A 133 -7.03 -7.10 23.32
C PRO A 133 -7.10 -8.56 22.82
N PHE A 134 -7.95 -8.84 21.81
CA PHE A 134 -8.08 -10.17 21.19
C PHE A 134 -7.27 -10.29 19.89
N CYS A 135 -6.33 -9.38 19.63
CA CYS A 135 -5.40 -9.48 18.52
C CYS A 135 -4.70 -10.83 18.52
N VAL A 136 -4.72 -11.52 17.36
CA VAL A 136 -4.13 -12.86 17.22
C VAL A 136 -2.66 -12.87 17.57
N PHE A 137 -1.92 -11.82 17.22
CA PHE A 137 -0.50 -11.72 17.53
C PHE A 137 -0.24 -11.57 19.02
N GLU A 138 -1.08 -10.79 19.73
CA GLU A 138 -0.95 -10.62 21.18
C GLU A 138 -1.31 -11.91 21.94
N VAL A 139 -2.37 -12.59 21.51
CA VAL A 139 -2.84 -13.84 22.12
C VAL A 139 -1.84 -14.97 21.92
N LEU A 140 -1.21 -15.06 20.75
CA LEU A 140 -0.25 -16.13 20.42
C LEU A 140 1.15 -15.88 21.01
N ASP A 141 1.61 -14.63 21.10
CA ASP A 141 2.95 -14.31 21.63
C ASP A 141 3.06 -14.50 23.16
N GLY A 142 1.95 -14.74 23.86
CA GLY A 142 1.97 -14.96 25.31
C GLY A 142 2.41 -13.74 26.11
N LYS A 143 2.42 -12.54 25.51
CA LYS A 143 2.55 -11.27 26.23
C LYS A 143 1.37 -11.20 27.21
N LYS A 144 1.69 -11.29 28.50
CA LYS A 144 0.72 -11.51 29.56
C LYS A 144 -0.31 -10.38 29.57
N ARG A 145 -1.57 -10.77 29.73
CA ARG A 145 -2.65 -9.90 30.21
C ARG A 145 -2.36 -9.63 31.69
N ASP A 146 -1.69 -8.52 31.98
CA ASP A 146 -1.58 -7.98 33.33
C ASP A 146 -2.90 -7.29 33.73
#